data_AF-I0FBC5-F1
#
_entry.id   AF-I0FBC5-F1
#
_cell.length_a   1.000
_cell.length_b   1.000
_cell.length_c   1.000
_cell.angle_alpha   90.00
_cell.angle_beta   90.00
_cell.angle_gamma   90.00
#
_symmetry.space_group_name_H-M   'P 1'
#
loop_
_entity.id
_entity.type
_entity.pdbx_description
1 polymer ?
#
loop_
_entity_poly.entity_id
_entity_poly.type
_entity_poly.pdbx_seq_one_letter_code
_entity_poly.pdbx_strand_id
1 'polypeptide(L)' 'MRLTENFTGYLLANSSKIKYGDRLLFNKYGMLKKVKSIHNKNKIIRNVIALSDSVFDEKQGHYLVKVKIY' A
#
# COMPACT_ATOMS: atom_id res chain seq x y z
N MET A 1 14.72 -10.19 3.44
CA MET A 1 14.31 -9.46 2.22
C MET A 1 14.54 -7.96 2.45
N ARG A 2 15.68 -7.41 2.03
CA ARG A 2 15.91 -5.95 2.03
C ARG A 2 15.30 -5.40 0.74
N LEU A 3 14.20 -4.66 0.81
CA LEU A 3 13.72 -3.90 -0.36
C LEU A 3 14.62 -2.66 -0.54
N THR A 4 15.88 -2.80 -0.93
CA THR A 4 16.78 -1.64 -1.14
C THR A 4 16.50 -0.86 -2.42
N GLU A 5 15.48 -1.25 -3.18
CA GLU A 5 15.19 -0.71 -4.50
C GLU A 5 13.86 0.02 -4.53
N ASN A 6 13.85 1.19 -5.16
CA ASN A 6 12.62 1.91 -5.49
C ASN A 6 11.70 0.96 -6.27
N PHE A 7 10.56 0.60 -5.70
CA PHE A 7 9.61 -0.32 -6.33
C PHE A 7 8.45 0.45 -6.93
N THR A 8 8.07 0.14 -8.17
CA THR A 8 6.82 0.59 -8.77
C THR A 8 6.07 -0.60 -9.34
N GLY A 9 4.87 -0.87 -8.86
CA GLY A 9 4.10 -2.04 -9.28
C GLY A 9 2.81 -2.23 -8.48
N TYR A 10 2.08 -3.30 -8.75
CA TYR A 10 0.86 -3.63 -8.02
C TYR A 10 1.18 -4.42 -6.75
N LEU A 11 0.56 -4.03 -5.63
CA LEU A 11 0.64 -4.73 -4.37
C LEU A 11 -0.76 -4.95 -3.77
N LEU A 12 -0.85 -5.96 -2.91
CA LEU A 12 -2.07 -6.30 -2.19
C LEU A 12 -2.47 -5.18 -1.22
N ALA A 13 -3.74 -4.84 -1.24
CA ALA A 13 -4.40 -3.87 -0.40
C ALA A 13 -5.52 -4.52 0.41
N ASN A 14 -5.74 -4.02 1.62
CA ASN A 14 -6.77 -4.54 2.52
C ASN A 14 -8.11 -3.80 2.42
N SER A 15 -8.25 -2.86 1.49
CA SER A 15 -9.34 -1.89 1.49
C SER A 15 -9.62 -1.37 0.08
N SER A 16 -10.89 -1.32 -0.30
CA SER A 16 -11.41 -0.66 -1.52
C SER A 16 -11.33 0.87 -1.50
N LYS A 17 -11.02 1.45 -0.34
CA LYS A 17 -11.01 2.91 -0.11
C LYS A 17 -9.64 3.55 -0.31
N ILE A 18 -8.72 2.87 -0.99
CA ILE A 18 -7.43 3.46 -1.35
C ILE A 18 -7.60 4.21 -2.66
N LYS A 19 -7.15 5.47 -2.66
CA LYS A 19 -7.22 6.38 -3.79
C LYS A 19 -5.83 6.80 -4.23
N TYR A 20 -5.72 7.21 -5.49
CA TYR A 20 -4.51 7.85 -6.01
C TYR A 20 -3.99 8.93 -5.06
N GLY A 21 -2.68 8.95 -4.80
CA GLY A 21 -2.02 9.91 -3.92
C GLY A 21 -2.10 9.59 -2.42
N ASP A 22 -2.88 8.58 -2.01
CA ASP A 22 -2.91 8.14 -0.62
C ASP A 22 -1.53 7.64 -0.18
N ARG A 23 -1.14 8.02 1.05
CA ARG A 23 -0.01 7.41 1.75
C ARG A 23 -0.46 6.09 2.38
N LEU A 24 0.33 5.06 2.13
CA LEU A 24 0.06 3.69 2.56
C LEU A 24 1.16 3.16 3.46
N LEU A 25 0.81 2.16 4.26
CA LEU A 25 1.73 1.40 5.10
C LEU A 25 1.46 -0.09 4.97
N PHE A 26 2.52 -0.89 5.11
CA PHE A 26 2.39 -2.32 5.28
C PHE A 26 1.83 -2.64 6.67
N ASN A 27 0.81 -3.49 6.71
CA ASN A 27 0.35 -4.11 7.94
C ASN A 27 1.26 -5.30 8.32
N LYS A 28 0.99 -5.93 9.47
CA LYS A 28 1.75 -7.10 9.95
C LYS A 28 1.70 -8.33 9.03
N TYR A 29 0.80 -8.34 8.06
CA TYR A 29 0.61 -9.41 7.08
C TYR A 29 1.20 -9.04 5.70
N GLY A 30 1.91 -7.91 5.58
CA GLY A 30 2.50 -7.48 4.31
C GLY A 30 1.52 -6.86 3.30
N MET A 31 0.29 -6.54 3.70
CA MET A 31 -0.68 -5.85 2.83
C MET A 31 -0.70 -4.35 3.10
N LEU A 32 -1.03 -3.56 2.07
CA LEU A 32 -1.13 -2.12 2.15
C LEU A 32 -2.44 -1.67 2.79
N LYS A 33 -2.32 -0.70 3.69
CA LYS A 33 -3.43 -0.03 4.36
C LYS A 33 -3.26 1.48 4.29
N LYS A 34 -4.37 2.19 4.07
CA LYS A 34 -4.41 3.66 4.09
C LYS A 34 -4.05 4.22 5.47
N VAL A 35 -3.16 5.21 5.50
CA VAL A 35 -2.82 5.95 6.71
C VAL A 35 -3.98 6.89 7.05
N LYS A 36 -4.66 6.65 8.19
CA LYS A 36 -5.76 7.51 8.68
C LYS A 36 -5.29 8.62 9.62
N SER A 37 -4.13 8.47 10.25
CA SER A 37 -3.54 9.50 11.13
C SER A 37 -2.02 9.35 11.18
N ILE A 38 -1.32 10.49 11.06
CA ILE A 38 0.15 10.59 11.07
C ILE A 38 0.71 10.39 12.49
N HIS A 39 -0.14 10.29 13.52
CA HIS A 39 0.30 10.15 14.91
C HIS A 39 1.03 8.82 15.19
N ASN A 40 0.93 7.82 14.30
CA ASN A 40 1.67 6.57 14.36
C ASN A 40 2.99 6.63 13.55
N LYS A 41 3.84 7.62 13.82
CA LYS A 41 5.17 7.75 13.19
C LYS A 41 6.09 6.55 13.45
N ASN A 42 5.92 5.85 14.58
CA ASN A 42 6.85 4.79 15.00
C ASN A 42 6.69 3.43 14.27
N LYS A 43 5.75 3.31 13.32
CA LYS A 43 5.55 2.08 12.51
C LYS A 43 5.55 2.34 11.01
N ILE A 44 6.14 3.45 10.56
CA ILE A 44 6.31 3.73 9.13
C ILE A 44 7.51 2.91 8.64
N ILE A 45 7.25 1.70 8.12
CA ILE A 45 8.30 0.81 7.62
C ILE A 45 8.87 1.31 6.28
N ARG A 46 8.09 2.06 5.47
CA ARG A 46 8.50 2.79 4.25
C ARG A 46 7.42 3.78 3.80
N ASN A 47 7.84 4.79 3.02
CA ASN A 47 6.91 5.70 2.35
C ASN A 47 6.36 5.03 1.08
N VAL A 48 5.11 4.60 1.12
CA VAL A 48 4.38 4.05 -0.02
C VAL A 48 3.33 5.04 -0.49
N ILE A 49 3.32 5.36 -1.78
CA ILE A 49 2.32 6.24 -2.40
C ILE A 49 1.49 5.44 -3.40
N ALA A 50 0.17 5.55 -3.31
CA ALA A 50 -0.75 4.99 -4.29
C ALA A 50 -0.65 5.75 -5.62
N LEU A 51 -0.40 5.01 -6.71
CA LEU A 51 -0.43 5.48 -8.09
C LEU A 51 -1.72 5.09 -8.81
N SER A 52 -2.65 4.42 -8.13
CA SER A 52 -3.99 4.13 -8.63
C SER A 52 -4.98 4.05 -7.47
N ASP A 53 -6.26 4.06 -7.81
CA ASP A 53 -7.29 3.55 -6.91
C ASP A 53 -7.12 2.04 -6.72
N SER A 54 -7.61 1.51 -5.60
CA SER A 54 -7.66 0.06 -5.38
C SER A 54 -8.68 -0.59 -6.30
N VAL A 55 -8.30 -1.68 -6.95
CA VAL A 55 -9.14 -2.50 -7.82
C VAL A 55 -9.31 -3.87 -7.18
N PHE A 56 -10.52 -4.43 -7.20
CA PHE A 56 -10.75 -5.78 -6.72
C PHE A 56 -10.31 -6.79 -7.78
N ASP A 57 -9.42 -7.71 -7.43
CA ASP A 57 -9.05 -8.85 -8.28
C ASP A 57 -9.95 -10.03 -7.90
N GLU A 58 -10.95 -10.31 -8.75
CA GLU A 58 -11.90 -11.41 -8.56
C GLU A 58 -11.24 -12.79 -8.55
N LYS A 59 -10.08 -12.94 -9.22
CA LYS A 59 -9.37 -14.23 -9.28
C LYS A 59 -8.63 -14.53 -7.98
N GLN A 60 -8.15 -13.49 -7.31
CA GLN A 60 -7.37 -13.61 -6.07
C GLN A 60 -8.20 -13.31 -4.81
N GLY A 61 -9.39 -12.71 -4.95
CA GLY A 61 -10.26 -12.35 -3.81
C GLY A 61 -9.71 -11.20 -2.96
N HIS A 62 -8.81 -10.38 -3.53
CA HIS A 62 -8.12 -9.31 -2.81
C HIS A 62 -8.10 -8.01 -3.62
N TYR A 63 -7.85 -6.89 -2.95
CA TYR A 63 -7.63 -5.63 -3.64
C TYR A 63 -6.19 -5.50 -4.09
N LEU A 64 -5.98 -4.95 -5.28
CA LEU A 64 -4.68 -4.56 -5.81
C LEU A 64 -4.61 -3.05 -5.93
N VAL A 65 -3.45 -2.48 -5.65
CA VAL A 65 -3.19 -1.06 -5.85
C VAL A 65 -1.81 -0.89 -6.46
N LYS A 66 -1.72 -0.07 -7.51
CA LYS A 66 -0.43 0.33 -8.07
C LYS A 66 0.22 1.30 -7.09
N VAL A 67 1.48 1.08 -6.74
CA VAL A 67 2.20 1.93 -5.79
C VAL A 67 3.59 2.26 -6.25
N LYS A 68 4.15 3.30 -5.63
CA LYS A 68 5.57 3.61 -5.62
C LYS A 68 6.11 3.58 -4.20
N ILE A 69 7.19 2.84 -4.00
CA ILE A 69 7.91 2.74 -2.74
C ILE A 69 9.25 3.44 -2.91
N TYR A 70 9.56 4.33 -1.97
CA TYR A 70 10.84 5.02 -1.84
C TYR A 70 11.52 4.59 -0.53
#